data_AF-A0A1J3FTF7-F1
#
_entry.id   AF-A0A1J3FTF7-F1
#
_cell.length_a   1.000
_cell.length_b   1.000
_cell.length_c   1.000
_cell.angle_alpha   90.00
_cell.angle_beta   90.00
_cell.angle_gamma   90.00
#
_symmetry.space_group_name_H-M   'P 1'
#
loop_
_entity.id
_entity.type
_entity.pdbx_description
1 polymer ?
#
loop_
_entity_poly.entity_id
_entity_poly.type
_entity_poly.pdbx_seq_one_letter_code
_entity_poly.pdbx_strand_id
1 'polypeptide(L)'
;MSTMEESESRKPIALFMAFGTKGDVYPLAAIAAAFARDQQQYSVVLMSHLAHENLSSHLVKANVSYFPITSPPALSSEAQDTQEATDSKRTLFLE
;
A
#
# COMPACT_ATOMS: atom_id res chain seq x y z
N MET A 1 45.06 -12.65 20.16
CA MET A 1 44.57 -11.75 19.10
C MET A 1 43.35 -12.44 18.49
N SER A 2 42.15 -12.10 18.99
CA SER A 2 40.90 -12.72 18.53
C SER A 2 40.24 -11.75 17.58
N THR A 3 40.14 -12.12 16.31
CA THR A 3 39.40 -11.37 15.28
C THR A 3 37.92 -11.47 15.62
N MET A 4 37.36 -10.40 16.19
CA MET A 4 35.91 -10.23 16.28
C MET A 4 35.38 -9.98 14.87
N GLU A 5 34.89 -11.04 14.23
CA GLU A 5 33.88 -10.93 13.18
C GLU A 5 32.62 -10.38 13.87
N GLU A 6 32.55 -9.06 14.00
CA GLU A 6 31.33 -8.35 14.36
C GLU A 6 30.32 -8.65 13.25
N SER A 7 29.46 -9.62 13.50
CA SER A 7 28.32 -9.90 12.65
C SER A 7 27.51 -8.61 12.62
N GLU A 8 27.58 -7.86 11.52
CA GLU A 8 26.80 -6.63 11.33
C GLU A 8 25.34 -6.95 11.63
N SER A 9 24.90 -6.62 12.85
CA SER A 9 23.56 -6.93 13.29
C SER A 9 22.61 -6.16 12.38
N ARG A 10 21.85 -6.88 11.54
CA ARG A 10 20.97 -6.26 10.55
C ARG A 10 19.94 -5.42 11.31
N LYS A 11 19.85 -4.12 10.96
CA LYS A 11 18.85 -3.21 11.55
C LYS A 11 17.45 -3.86 11.50
N PRO A 12 16.66 -3.81 12.60
CA PRO A 12 15.27 -4.26 12.57
C PRO A 12 14.49 -3.48 11.50
N ILE A 13 13.48 -4.13 10.91
CA ILE A 13 12.70 -3.55 9.82
C ILE A 13 11.37 -3.01 10.38
N ALA A 14 11.08 -1.74 10.09
CA ALA A 14 9.76 -1.16 10.31
C ALA A 14 9.02 -1.10 8.97
N LEU A 15 8.06 -2.00 8.79
CA LEU A 15 7.27 -2.11 7.57
C LEU A 15 5.92 -1.39 7.73
N PHE A 16 5.68 -0.40 6.89
CA PHE A 16 4.40 0.28 6.75
C PHE A 16 3.72 -0.19 5.46
N MET A 17 2.44 -0.56 5.54
CA MET A 17 1.67 -1.03 4.39
C MET A 17 0.39 -0.22 4.27
N ALA A 18 0.18 0.38 3.09
CA ALA A 18 -1.07 1.04 2.76
C ALA A 18 -1.40 0.82 1.29
N PHE A 19 -2.67 0.57 1.00
CA PHE A 19 -3.21 0.36 -0.34
C PHE A 19 -4.53 1.11 -0.45
N GLY A 20 -4.93 1.48 -1.67
CA GLY A 20 -6.12 2.27 -1.91
C GLY A 20 -5.78 3.63 -2.50
N THR A 21 -6.47 4.68 -2.03
CA THR A 21 -6.37 6.03 -2.57
C THR A 21 -5.18 6.79 -1.96
N LYS A 22 -4.92 8.00 -2.48
CA LYS A 22 -3.94 8.90 -1.87
C LYS A 22 -4.30 9.26 -0.42
N GLY A 23 -5.60 9.29 -0.08
CA GLY A 23 -6.08 9.55 1.28
C GLY A 23 -5.67 8.48 2.28
N ASP A 24 -5.49 7.24 1.82
CA ASP A 24 -5.06 6.12 2.66
C ASP A 24 -3.53 6.05 2.74
N VAL A 25 -2.86 6.25 1.60
CA VAL A 25 -1.41 6.02 1.47
C VAL A 25 -0.57 7.18 1.98
N TYR A 26 -0.96 8.43 1.71
CA TYR A 26 -0.11 9.58 1.99
C TYR A 26 0.04 9.88 3.50
N PRO A 27 -1.02 9.76 4.33
CA PRO A 27 -0.85 9.91 5.77
C PRO A 27 0.10 8.85 6.35
N LEU A 28 -0.01 7.59 5.92
CA LEU A 28 0.89 6.54 6.41
C LEU A 28 2.33 6.75 5.95
N ALA A 29 2.53 7.24 4.73
CA ALA A 29 3.84 7.63 4.23
C ALA A 29 4.49 8.75 5.05
N ALA A 30 3.70 9.74 5.46
CA ALA A 30 4.18 10.83 6.33
C ALA A 30 4.60 10.30 7.71
N ILE A 31 3.83 9.36 8.27
CA ILE A 31 4.19 8.69 9.53
C ILE A 31 5.48 7.87 9.36
N ALA A 32 5.62 7.10 8.27
CA ALA A 32 6.84 6.34 8.00
C ALA A 32 8.07 7.25 7.89
N ALA A 33 7.92 8.42 7.22
CA ALA A 33 8.97 9.41 7.11
C ALA A 33 9.35 10.06 8.45
N ALA A 34 8.37 10.34 9.32
CA ALA A 34 8.62 10.83 10.67
C ALA A 34 9.30 9.76 11.53
N PHE A 35 8.81 8.52 11.47
CA PHE A 35 9.37 7.37 12.19
C PHE A 35 10.84 7.14 11.81
N ALA A 36 11.18 7.22 10.52
CA ALA A 36 12.56 7.05 10.06
C ALA A 36 13.53 8.12 10.60
N ARG A 37 13.04 9.33 10.89
CA ARG A 37 13.82 10.41 11.50
C ARG A 37 14.05 10.15 12.98
N ASP A 38 13.01 9.70 13.68
CA ASP A 38 13.02 9.51 15.13
C ASP A 38 13.71 8.20 15.53
N GLN A 39 13.60 7.15 14.72
CA GLN A 39 14.00 5.77 15.04
C GLN A 39 15.08 5.26 14.08
N GLN A 40 16.28 5.87 14.13
CA GLN A 40 17.39 5.60 13.21
C GLN A 40 17.97 4.18 13.29
N GLN A 41 17.64 3.44 14.35
CA GLN A 41 18.00 2.03 14.50
C GLN A 41 17.20 1.10 13.58
N TYR A 42 16.09 1.55 12.99
CA TYR A 42 15.30 0.77 12.06
C TYR A 42 15.67 1.03 10.59
N SER A 43 15.52 0.00 9.76
CA SER A 43 15.35 0.14 8.33
C SER A 43 13.86 0.28 8.02
N VAL A 44 13.44 1.44 7.51
CA VAL A 44 12.02 1.76 7.30
C VAL A 44 11.64 1.51 5.85
N VAL A 45 10.53 0.78 5.66
CA VAL A 45 10.00 0.43 4.33
C VAL A 45 8.53 0.81 4.27
N LEU A 46 8.14 1.52 3.20
CA LEU A 46 6.75 1.66 2.81
C LEU A 46 6.46 0.73 1.63
N MET A 47 5.50 -0.15 1.80
CA MET A 47 4.96 -1.00 0.76
C MET A 47 3.58 -0.51 0.34
N SER A 48 3.39 -0.29 -0.97
CA SER A 48 2.12 0.18 -1.53
C SER A 48 1.99 -0.20 -3.00
N HIS A 49 0.81 0.02 -3.59
CA HIS A 49 0.59 -0.21 -5.01
C HIS A 49 1.44 0.75 -5.88
N LEU A 50 1.94 0.27 -7.02
CA LEU A 50 2.79 1.01 -7.96
C LEU A 50 2.19 2.36 -8.39
N ALA A 51 0.86 2.50 -8.39
CA ALA A 51 0.16 3.75 -8.66
C ALA A 51 0.61 4.93 -7.75
N HIS A 52 1.27 4.66 -6.63
CA HIS A 52 1.81 5.65 -5.70
C HIS A 52 3.34 5.82 -5.80
N GLU A 53 3.97 5.36 -6.88
CA GLU A 53 5.42 5.45 -7.10
C GLU A 53 5.95 6.89 -7.07
N ASN A 54 5.10 7.88 -7.33
CA ASN A 54 5.44 9.30 -7.22
C ASN A 54 5.99 9.69 -5.83
N LEU A 55 5.67 8.90 -4.81
CA LEU A 55 6.09 9.10 -3.43
C LEU A 55 7.54 8.63 -3.16
N SER A 56 8.09 7.75 -4.00
CA SER A 56 9.42 7.15 -3.84
C SER A 56 10.52 8.20 -3.63
N SER A 57 10.54 9.26 -4.46
CA SER A 57 11.54 10.34 -4.38
C SER A 57 11.48 11.12 -3.06
N HIS A 58 10.31 11.23 -2.44
CA HIS A 58 10.14 11.88 -1.14
C HIS A 58 10.54 10.96 0.00
N LEU A 59 10.21 9.67 -0.10
CA LEU A 59 10.57 8.66 0.90
C LEU A 59 12.07 8.43 0.99
N VAL A 60 12.76 8.37 -0.15
CA VAL A 60 14.23 8.23 -0.18
C VAL A 60 14.90 9.39 0.53
N LYS A 61 14.43 10.63 0.32
CA LYS A 61 14.92 11.81 1.06
C LYS A 61 14.66 11.74 2.57
N ALA A 62 13.67 10.96 2.99
CA ALA A 62 13.35 10.71 4.39
C ALA A 62 13.96 9.41 4.95
N ASN A 63 14.87 8.76 4.21
CA ASN A 63 15.50 7.50 4.59
C ASN A 63 14.51 6.32 4.72
N VAL A 64 13.44 6.35 3.93
CA VAL A 64 12.43 5.29 3.80
C VAL A 64 12.55 4.63 2.43
N SER A 65 12.66 3.30 2.40
CA SER A 65 12.62 2.52 1.16
C SER A 65 11.19 2.35 0.67
N TYR A 66 10.96 2.47 -0.64
CA TYR A 66 9.64 2.20 -1.24
C TYR A 66 9.64 0.84 -1.93
N PHE A 67 8.65 0.00 -1.61
CA PHE A 67 8.45 -1.31 -2.21
C PHE A 67 7.13 -1.34 -3.00
N PRO A 68 7.16 -1.26 -4.35
CA PRO A 68 5.96 -1.26 -5.16
C PRO A 68 5.36 -2.66 -5.28
N ILE A 69 4.05 -2.75 -5.11
CA ILE A 69 3.24 -3.92 -5.44
C ILE A 69 2.55 -3.67 -6.77
N THR A 70 2.64 -4.64 -7.68
CA THR A 70 2.13 -4.56 -9.06
C THR A 70 0.86 -5.38 -9.29
N SER A 71 0.37 -6.10 -8.28
CA SER A 71 -0.89 -6.82 -8.39
C SER A 71 -2.04 -5.83 -8.59
N PRO A 72 -3.04 -6.15 -9.43
CA PRO A 72 -4.22 -5.30 -9.61
C PRO A 72 -4.87 -4.97 -8.25
N PRO A 73 -5.52 -3.79 -8.12
CA PRO A 73 -6.34 -3.51 -6.95
C PRO A 73 -7.32 -4.66 -6.72
N ALA A 74 -7.42 -5.14 -5.49
CA ALA A 74 -8.47 -6.06 -5.12
C ALA A 74 -9.80 -5.31 -5.27
N LEU A 75 -10.42 -5.43 -6.44
CA LEU A 75 -11.81 -5.05 -6.61
C LEU A 75 -12.59 -5.93 -5.65
N SER A 76 -13.39 -5.31 -4.77
CA SER A 76 -14.46 -6.07 -4.13
C SER A 76 -15.23 -6.72 -5.27
N SER A 77 -15.48 -8.03 -5.21
CA SER A 77 -16.59 -8.56 -5.98
C SER A 77 -17.77 -7.71 -5.59
N GLU A 78 -18.30 -6.90 -6.50
CA GLU A 78 -19.64 -6.38 -6.31
C GLU A 78 -20.49 -7.62 -5.97
N ALA A 79 -21.27 -7.55 -4.90
CA ALA A 79 -22.34 -8.51 -4.76
C ALA A 79 -23.08 -8.42 -6.10
N GLN A 80 -23.03 -9.49 -6.89
CA GLN A 80 -23.90 -9.62 -8.03
C GLN A 80 -25.30 -9.65 -7.44
N ASP A 81 -25.87 -8.47 -7.17
CA ASP A 81 -27.30 -8.29 -7.09
C ASP A 81 -27.77 -8.78 -8.44
N THR A 82 -28.19 -10.04 -8.44
CA THR A 82 -28.86 -10.69 -9.55
C THR A 82 -30.20 -10.00 -9.65
N GLN A 83 -30.19 -8.82 -10.26
CA GLN A 83 -31.36 -8.02 -10.54
C GLN A 83 -31.58 -8.01 -12.04
N GLU A 84 -31.72 -9.19 -12.64
CA GLU A 84 -32.21 -9.35 -14.01
C GLU A 84 -32.99 -10.68 -14.14
N ALA A 85 -34.25 -10.66 -13.67
CA ALA A 85 -35.29 -11.53 -14.19
C ALA A 85 -36.70 -10.98 -13.92
N THR A 86 -36.94 -9.67 -14.09
CA THR A 86 -38.32 -9.15 -14.28
C THR A 86 -38.37 -7.85 -15.11
N ASP A 87 -37.63 -7.75 -16.22
CA ASP A 87 -37.93 -6.78 -17.28
C ASP A 87 -38.54 -7.44 -18.53
N SER A 88 -39.54 -8.31 -18.32
CA SER A 88 -40.24 -9.02 -19.42
C SER A 88 -41.76 -8.93 -19.36
N LYS A 89 -42.36 -7.91 -18.73
CA LYS A 89 -43.84 -7.75 -18.69
C LYS A 89 -44.36 -6.30 -18.66
N ARG A 90 -43.85 -5.39 -19.49
CA ARG A 90 -44.47 -4.05 -19.63
C ARG A 90 -44.80 -3.56 -21.04
N THR A 91 -44.72 -4.40 -22.07
CA THR A 91 -44.98 -3.95 -23.47
C THR A 91 -46.00 -4.79 -24.25
N LEU A 92 -46.97 -5.47 -23.59
CA LEU A 92 -48.00 -6.28 -24.28
C LEU A 92 -49.40 -6.24 -23.64
N PHE A 93 -49.84 -5.10 -23.07
CA PHE A 93 -51.25 -4.92 -22.66
C PHE A 93 -51.77 -3.49 -22.90
N LEU A 94 -51.57 -2.98 -24.11
CA LEU A 94 -52.43 -1.94 -24.69
C LEU A 94 -52.81 -2.36 -26.11
N GLU A 95 -53.78 -3.28 -26.21
CA GLU A 95 -54.84 -3.29 -27.23
C GLU A 95 -56.02 -4.13 -26.72
#